data_AF-A0AA89RVB8-F1
#
_entry.id   AF-A0AA89RVB8-F1
#
_cell.length_a   1.000
_cell.length_b   1.000
_cell.length_c   1.000
_cell.angle_alpha   90.00
_cell.angle_beta   90.00
_cell.angle_gamma   90.00
#
_symmetry.space_group_name_H-M   'P 1'
#
loop_
_entity.id
_entity.type
_entity.pdbx_description
1 polymer ?
#
loop_
_entity_poly.entity_id
_entity_poly.type
_entity_poly.pdbx_seq_one_letter_code
_entity_poly.pdbx_strand_id
1 'polypeptide(L)'
;MCASFRRAVFWRVGTMYNGHKNWNHWNVSLWINNDEGLYDLARRARREARRSLWRKAGFRTSTELAAGLFIQELQSIGVYKTPDGAKYTKTAVLAALQGMEG
;
A
#
# COMPACT_ATOMS: atom_id res chain seq x y z
N MET A 1 10.62 -29.59 -41.58
CA MET A 1 9.45 -28.74 -41.25
C MET A 1 9.33 -28.65 -39.72
N CYS A 2 9.78 -27.53 -39.13
CA CYS A 2 9.66 -27.26 -37.70
C CYS A 2 8.36 -26.51 -37.42
N ALA A 3 7.47 -27.07 -36.60
CA ALA A 3 6.31 -26.36 -36.09
C ALA A 3 6.65 -25.77 -34.70
N SER A 4 6.87 -24.47 -34.64
CA SER A 4 7.07 -23.72 -33.39
C SER A 4 5.77 -23.67 -32.58
N PHE A 5 5.79 -24.26 -31.39
CA PHE A 5 4.73 -24.16 -30.40
C PHE A 5 4.86 -22.82 -29.65
N ARG A 6 4.07 -21.81 -30.03
CA ARG A 6 3.96 -20.56 -29.25
C ARG A 6 3.14 -20.83 -27.99
N ARG A 7 3.79 -20.88 -26.84
CA ARG A 7 3.12 -20.93 -25.53
C ARG A 7 2.60 -19.53 -25.20
N ALA A 8 1.33 -19.27 -25.49
CA ALA A 8 0.65 -18.04 -25.08
C ALA A 8 0.51 -18.03 -23.54
N VAL A 9 1.18 -17.09 -22.89
CA VAL A 9 0.95 -16.79 -21.47
C VAL A 9 -0.37 -16.02 -21.38
N PHE A 10 -1.44 -16.73 -21.01
CA PHE A 10 -2.75 -16.16 -20.76
C PHE A 10 -2.72 -15.39 -19.44
N TRP A 11 -2.46 -14.08 -19.51
CA TRP A 11 -2.63 -13.22 -18.35
C TRP A 11 -4.11 -13.19 -17.98
N ARG A 12 -4.42 -13.64 -16.75
CA ARG A 12 -5.72 -13.42 -16.12
C ARG A 12 -5.85 -11.91 -15.90
N VAL A 13 -6.52 -11.21 -16.82
CA VAL A 13 -7.01 -9.85 -16.58
C VAL A 13 -8.18 -9.98 -15.61
N GLY A 14 -7.85 -10.16 -14.32
CA GLY A 14 -8.83 -9.92 -13.27
C GLY A 14 -9.25 -8.46 -13.36
N THR A 15 -10.55 -8.18 -13.33
CA THR A 15 -11.07 -6.81 -13.35
C THR A 15 -10.54 -6.06 -12.13
N MET A 16 -9.49 -5.26 -12.35
CA MET A 16 -8.96 -4.37 -11.32
C MET A 16 -10.00 -3.28 -11.02
N TYR A 17 -10.15 -2.92 -9.76
CA TYR A 17 -11.01 -1.82 -9.37
C TYR A 17 -10.22 -0.52 -9.50
N ASN A 18 -10.49 0.27 -10.54
CA ASN A 18 -9.79 1.52 -10.84
C ASN A 18 -8.25 1.36 -10.86
N GLY A 19 -7.74 0.25 -11.40
CA GLY A 19 -6.30 -0.07 -11.43
C GLY A 19 -5.73 -0.67 -10.14
N HIS A 20 -6.54 -0.84 -9.09
CA HIS A 20 -6.14 -1.51 -7.85
C HIS A 20 -6.75 -2.91 -7.72
N LYS A 21 -6.18 -3.72 -6.80
CA LYS A 21 -6.61 -5.10 -6.54
C LYS A 21 -8.10 -5.24 -6.19
N ASN A 22 -8.67 -4.26 -5.49
CA ASN A 22 -10.08 -4.19 -5.09
C ASN A 22 -10.44 -2.77 -4.59
N TRP A 23 -11.72 -2.54 -4.30
CA TRP A 23 -12.24 -1.26 -3.79
C TRP A 23 -11.49 -0.74 -2.55
N ASN A 24 -11.15 -1.62 -1.60
CA ASN A 24 -10.45 -1.20 -0.38
C ASN A 24 -9.04 -0.67 -0.67
N HIS A 25 -8.32 -1.30 -1.61
CA HIS A 25 -6.99 -0.83 -2.01
C HIS A 25 -7.06 0.51 -2.75
N TRP A 26 -8.05 0.71 -3.62
CA TRP A 26 -8.27 1.98 -4.31
C TRP A 26 -8.67 3.09 -3.32
N ASN A 27 -9.66 2.85 -2.46
CA ASN A 27 -10.19 3.87 -1.56
C ASN A 27 -9.14 4.32 -0.52
N VAL A 28 -8.37 3.38 0.04
CA VAL A 28 -7.25 3.73 0.94
C VAL A 28 -6.20 4.55 0.20
N SER A 29 -5.85 4.18 -1.04
CA SER A 29 -4.90 4.95 -1.85
C SER A 29 -5.41 6.35 -2.18
N LEU A 30 -6.71 6.49 -2.47
CA LEU A 30 -7.35 7.78 -2.74
C LEU A 30 -7.20 8.73 -1.55
N TRP A 31 -7.61 8.29 -0.35
CA TRP A 31 -7.56 9.13 0.84
C TRP A 31 -6.14 9.48 1.28
N ILE A 32 -5.21 8.52 1.23
CA ILE A 32 -3.80 8.79 1.58
C ILE A 32 -3.17 9.84 0.66
N ASN A 33 -3.55 9.91 -0.61
CA ASN A 33 -2.97 10.86 -1.57
C ASN A 33 -3.70 12.21 -1.60
N ASN A 34 -4.97 12.27 -1.20
CA ASN A 34 -5.78 13.49 -1.31
C ASN A 34 -5.94 14.26 0.00
N ASP A 35 -5.82 13.61 1.16
CA ASP A 35 -5.86 14.27 2.46
C ASP A 35 -4.44 14.66 2.90
N GLU A 36 -4.21 15.94 3.13
CA GLU A 36 -2.89 16.48 3.47
C GLU A 36 -2.32 15.86 4.76
N GLY A 37 -3.16 15.67 5.78
CA GLY A 37 -2.75 15.09 7.05
C GLY A 37 -2.34 13.62 6.90
N LEU A 38 -3.12 12.83 6.16
CA LEU A 38 -2.78 11.44 5.85
C LEU A 38 -1.53 11.33 4.97
N TYR A 39 -1.40 12.22 3.98
CA TYR A 39 -0.23 12.26 3.10
C TYR A 39 1.04 12.56 3.90
N ASP A 40 1.00 13.54 4.79
CA ASP A 40 2.13 13.91 5.65
C ASP A 40 2.49 12.84 6.65
N LEU A 41 1.48 12.18 7.23
CA LEU A 41 1.68 11.01 8.06
C LEU A 41 2.38 9.89 7.28
N ALA A 42 1.93 9.59 6.07
CA ALA A 42 2.54 8.59 5.19
C ALA A 42 4.00 8.95 4.85
N ARG A 43 4.30 10.21 4.52
CA ARG A 43 5.67 10.68 4.29
C ARG A 43 6.54 10.54 5.53
N ARG A 44 6.04 10.91 6.70
CA ARG A 44 6.76 10.77 7.97
C ARG A 44 7.07 9.31 8.28
N ALA A 45 6.10 8.42 8.17
CA ALA A 45 6.27 6.99 8.37
C ALA A 45 7.33 6.39 7.43
N ARG A 46 7.36 6.81 6.15
CA ARG A 46 8.41 6.40 5.21
C ARG A 46 9.80 6.90 5.61
N ARG A 47 9.93 8.16 6.03
CA ARG A 47 11.21 8.72 6.48
C ARG A 47 11.74 7.98 7.72
N GLU A 48 10.87 7.71 8.67
CA GLU A 48 11.21 6.97 9.88
C GLU A 48 11.63 5.53 9.56
N ALA A 49 10.86 4.84 8.73
CA ALA A 49 11.19 3.47 8.33
C ALA A 49 12.53 3.38 7.56
N ARG A 50 12.88 4.38 6.74
CA ARG A 50 14.18 4.44 6.04
C ARG A 50 15.36 4.66 7.00
N ARG A 51 15.16 5.43 8.07
CA ARG A 51 16.18 5.67 9.10
C ARG A 51 16.35 4.48 10.04
N SER A 52 15.34 3.62 10.14
CA SER A 52 15.36 2.44 10.99
C SER A 52 16.15 1.27 10.38
N LEU A 53 16.72 0.41 11.24
CA LEU A 53 17.26 -0.89 10.85
C LEU A 53 16.12 -1.91 10.66
N TRP A 54 15.20 -1.67 9.72
CA TRP A 54 13.94 -2.42 9.53
C TRP A 54 14.12 -3.96 9.48
N ARG A 55 15.27 -4.46 9.02
CA ARG A 55 15.63 -5.90 9.05
C ARG A 55 15.72 -6.46 10.48
N LYS A 56 16.22 -5.69 11.44
CA LYS A 56 16.29 -6.09 12.86
C LYS A 56 14.90 -6.11 13.52
N ALA A 57 13.94 -5.41 12.95
CA ALA A 57 12.56 -5.33 13.43
C ALA A 57 11.62 -6.38 12.80
N GLY A 58 12.14 -7.34 12.02
CA GLY A 58 11.35 -8.44 11.45
C GLY A 58 10.49 -8.07 10.23
N PHE A 59 10.66 -6.87 9.65
CA PHE A 59 9.99 -6.47 8.41
C PHE A 59 10.78 -6.91 7.18
N ARG A 60 10.12 -7.16 6.04
CA ARG A 60 10.79 -7.54 4.79
C ARG A 60 11.25 -6.36 3.95
N THR A 61 10.64 -5.20 4.15
CA THR A 61 11.04 -3.95 3.49
C THR A 61 10.80 -2.77 4.43
N SER A 62 11.49 -1.65 4.19
CA SER A 62 11.21 -0.39 4.88
C SER A 62 9.79 0.12 4.61
N THR A 63 9.22 -0.13 3.42
CA THR A 63 7.83 0.25 3.13
C THR A 63 6.83 -0.58 3.95
N GLU A 64 7.13 -1.85 4.21
CA GLU A 64 6.30 -2.70 5.06
C GLU A 64 6.29 -2.19 6.51
N LEU A 65 7.44 -1.72 7.01
CA LEU A 65 7.52 -1.04 8.30
C LEU A 65 6.75 0.29 8.30
N ALA A 66 6.91 1.11 7.26
CA ALA A 66 6.19 2.37 7.13
C ALA A 66 4.66 2.17 7.18
N ALA A 67 4.15 1.11 6.53
CA ALA A 67 2.73 0.77 6.61
C ALA A 67 2.29 0.40 8.04
N GLY A 68 3.15 -0.28 8.80
CA GLY A 68 2.91 -0.59 10.21
C GLY A 68 2.86 0.67 11.07
N LEU A 69 3.86 1.55 10.95
CA LEU A 69 3.92 2.82 11.68
C LEU A 69 2.72 3.72 11.38
N PHE A 70 2.34 3.82 10.11
CA PHE A 70 1.17 4.58 9.67
C PHE A 70 -0.11 4.08 10.35
N ILE A 71 -0.34 2.76 10.33
CA ILE A 71 -1.54 2.16 10.94
C ILE A 71 -1.51 2.34 12.46
N GLN A 72 -0.37 2.14 13.10
CA GLN A 72 -0.22 2.30 14.55
C GLN A 72 -0.57 3.74 14.98
N GLU A 73 -0.12 4.74 14.23
CA GLU A 73 -0.45 6.13 14.52
C GLU A 73 -1.95 6.41 14.37
N LEU A 74 -2.57 5.97 13.28
CA LEU A 74 -4.01 6.16 13.09
C LEU A 74 -4.82 5.48 14.20
N GLN A 75 -4.41 4.28 14.61
CA GLN A 75 -5.07 3.55 15.69
C GLN A 75 -4.88 4.21 17.05
N SER A 76 -3.76 4.89 17.30
CA SER A 76 -3.53 5.61 18.57
C SER A 76 -4.48 6.79 18.75
N ILE A 77 -4.97 7.36 17.65
CA ILE A 77 -5.98 8.45 17.63
C ILE A 77 -7.40 7.97 17.33
N GLY A 78 -7.64 6.65 17.33
CA GLY A 78 -8.98 6.07 17.14
C GLY A 78 -9.49 6.04 15.68
N VAL A 79 -8.60 6.22 14.69
CA VAL A 79 -8.92 6.18 13.27
C VAL A 79 -8.59 4.79 12.70
N TYR A 80 -9.63 4.06 12.27
CA TYR A 80 -9.49 2.68 11.77
C TYR A 80 -9.88 2.50 10.29
N LYS A 81 -10.62 3.48 9.74
CA LYS A 81 -11.20 3.43 8.41
C LYS A 81 -11.10 4.80 7.75
N THR A 82 -11.15 4.83 6.42
CA THR A 82 -11.41 6.04 5.66
C THR A 82 -12.84 6.55 5.93
N PRO A 83 -13.15 7.81 5.63
CA PRO A 83 -14.52 8.34 5.70
C PRO A 83 -15.56 7.51 4.92
N ASP A 84 -15.15 6.89 3.80
CA ASP A 84 -16.02 6.02 2.99
C ASP A 84 -16.15 4.59 3.55
N GLY A 85 -15.49 4.28 4.67
CA GLY A 85 -15.59 3.00 5.37
C GLY A 85 -14.57 1.93 4.98
N ALA A 86 -13.60 2.23 4.10
CA ALA A 86 -12.52 1.30 3.78
C ALA A 86 -11.56 1.15 4.97
N LYS A 87 -11.16 -0.08 5.30
CA LYS A 87 -10.29 -0.34 6.45
C LYS A 87 -8.83 -0.07 6.08
N TYR A 88 -8.09 0.58 6.98
CA TYR A 88 -6.64 0.69 6.89
C TYR A 88 -5.98 -0.66 7.22
N THR A 89 -5.92 -1.54 6.23
CA THR A 89 -5.22 -2.83 6.34
C THR A 89 -3.76 -2.67 5.91
N LYS A 90 -2.87 -3.48 6.50
CA LYS A 90 -1.44 -3.48 6.16
C LYS A 90 -1.20 -3.60 4.66
N THR A 91 -1.94 -4.47 3.97
CA THR A 91 -1.77 -4.69 2.53
C THR A 91 -2.28 -3.54 1.66
N ALA A 92 -3.37 -2.87 2.05
CA ALA A 92 -3.89 -1.72 1.32
C ALA A 92 -2.98 -0.49 1.52
N VAL A 93 -2.58 -0.22 2.76
CA VAL A 93 -1.64 0.87 3.08
C VAL A 93 -0.29 0.64 2.41
N LEU A 94 0.26 -0.58 2.48
CA LEU A 94 1.51 -0.92 1.79
C LEU A 94 1.42 -0.63 0.28
N ALA A 95 0.33 -1.04 -0.38
CA ALA A 95 0.13 -0.78 -1.81
C ALA A 95 0.05 0.74 -2.11
N ALA A 96 -0.63 1.51 -1.28
CA ALA A 96 -0.69 2.96 -1.40
C ALA A 96 0.70 3.61 -1.25
N LEU A 97 1.46 3.22 -0.21
CA LEU A 97 2.79 3.76 0.06
C LEU A 97 3.82 3.38 -1.01
N GLN A 98 3.64 2.25 -1.69
CA GLN A 98 4.47 1.85 -2.84
C GLN A 98 4.25 2.76 -4.05
N GLY A 99 3.02 3.26 -4.27
CA GLY A 99 2.71 4.19 -5.35
C GLY A 99 3.24 5.62 -5.13
N MET A 100 3.65 5.96 -3.90
CA MET A 100 4.19 7.27 -3.53
C MET A 100 5.70 7.37 -3.77
N GLU A 101 6.23 6.78 -4.85
CA GLU A 101 7.65 6.99 -5.17
C GLU A 101 7.93 8.49 -5.28
N GLY A 102 9.02 8.91 -4.63
CA GLY A 102 9.41 10.30 -4.45
C GLY A 102 10.78 10.54 -5.02
#